data_AF-A0A6J0U7G2-F1
#
_entry.id   AF-A0A6J0U7G2-F1
#
_cell.length_a   1.000
_cell.length_b   1.000
_cell.length_c   1.000
_cell.angle_alpha   90.00
_cell.angle_beta   90.00
_cell.angle_gamma   90.00
#
_symmetry.space_group_name_H-M   'P 1'
#
loop_
_entity.id
_entity.type
_entity.pdbx_description
1 polymer ?
#
loop_
_entity_poly.entity_id
_entity_poly.type
_entity_poly.pdbx_seq_one_letter_code
_entity_poly.pdbx_strand_id
1 'polypeptide(L)'
;MAAVVVTFPLSIWLCIQVVMEYERAVIFRLGHLRKGTARGPGIYFVLPFIDHIIIVDMRTISFDIPPQEILTKDSVTVYVDGVVYYRVKNATLSVANVVYADPATRLLAQTTLRNVLGTKNLCQLLSDREEIARSMQTTLDETTEEWGIQVERVEIKDVKLPVQLQRAMAAEAEAAREARAKVIAAEGEMNASRALKEAAMVIAESPAALQLRYLQTLTTIAAEKNSTIVFPLPLDILRSVLGVKG
;
A
#
# COMPACT_ATOMS: atom_id res chain seq x y z
N MET A 1 -52.50 -23.53 -23.66
CA MET A 1 -53.02 -24.44 -22.63
C MET A 1 -52.77 -25.91 -22.98
N ALA A 2 -53.27 -26.45 -24.10
CA ALA A 2 -53.06 -27.86 -24.48
C ALA A 2 -51.59 -28.26 -24.75
N ALA A 3 -50.78 -27.38 -25.35
CA ALA A 3 -49.35 -27.64 -25.58
C ALA A 3 -48.55 -27.80 -24.26
N VAL A 4 -48.91 -27.05 -23.22
CA VAL A 4 -48.23 -27.05 -21.91
C VAL A 4 -48.50 -28.34 -21.12
N VAL A 5 -49.68 -28.94 -21.30
CA VAL A 5 -50.08 -30.19 -20.63
C VAL A 5 -49.39 -31.41 -21.28
N VAL A 6 -49.19 -31.39 -22.60
CA VAL A 6 -48.48 -32.46 -23.32
C VAL A 6 -46.97 -32.41 -23.08
N THR A 7 -46.38 -31.23 -22.95
CA THR A 7 -44.96 -31.07 -22.60
C THR A 7 -44.69 -31.15 -21.10
N PHE A 8 -45.72 -31.30 -20.26
CA PHE A 8 -45.64 -31.20 -18.80
C PHE A 8 -44.51 -32.03 -18.15
N PRO A 9 -44.32 -33.33 -18.48
CA PRO A 9 -43.23 -34.11 -17.89
C PRO A 9 -41.84 -33.64 -18.34
N LEU A 10 -41.69 -33.10 -19.55
CA LEU A 10 -40.44 -32.51 -20.05
C LEU A 10 -40.20 -31.10 -19.48
N SER A 11 -41.26 -30.30 -19.33
CA SER A 11 -41.16 -28.94 -18.79
C SER A 11 -40.85 -28.91 -17.30
N ILE A 12 -41.30 -29.91 -16.53
CA ILE A 12 -40.99 -30.01 -15.10
C ILE A 12 -39.49 -30.07 -14.84
N TRP A 13 -38.74 -30.78 -15.69
CA TRP A 13 -37.29 -30.88 -15.53
C TRP A 13 -36.59 -29.55 -15.86
N LEU A 14 -37.13 -28.82 -16.84
CA LEU A 14 -36.68 -27.47 -17.23
C LEU A 14 -37.01 -26.38 -16.19
N CYS A 15 -38.00 -26.61 -15.32
CA CYS A 15 -38.40 -25.69 -14.26
C CYS A 15 -37.50 -25.76 -13.01
N ILE A 16 -36.63 -26.76 -12.91
CA ILE A 16 -35.73 -26.96 -11.77
C ILE A 16 -34.42 -26.23 -12.04
N GLN A 17 -34.15 -25.18 -11.26
CA GLN A 17 -32.91 -24.43 -11.34
C GLN A 17 -32.18 -24.49 -10.01
N VAL A 18 -30.88 -24.83 -10.06
CA VAL A 18 -30.02 -24.93 -8.90
C VAL A 18 -29.20 -23.65 -8.78
N VAL A 19 -29.21 -23.03 -7.60
CA VAL A 19 -28.42 -21.84 -7.27
C VAL A 19 -27.31 -22.24 -6.32
N MET A 20 -26.08 -21.85 -6.66
CA MET A 20 -24.89 -22.20 -5.88
C MET A 20 -24.82 -21.42 -4.56
N GLU A 21 -24.01 -21.91 -3.61
CA GLU A 21 -23.87 -21.31 -2.27
C GLU A 21 -23.39 -19.86 -2.28
N TYR A 22 -22.55 -19.50 -3.26
CA TYR A 22 -22.03 -18.15 -3.45
C TYR A 22 -22.95 -17.24 -4.29
N GLU A 23 -24.10 -17.74 -4.74
CA GLU A 23 -25.05 -17.03 -5.60
C GLU A 23 -26.34 -16.70 -4.85
N ARG A 24 -27.01 -15.63 -5.30
CA ARG A 24 -28.35 -15.27 -4.84
C ARG A 24 -29.27 -15.10 -6.03
N ALA A 25 -30.45 -15.71 -5.95
CA ALA A 25 -31.47 -15.61 -6.99
C ALA A 25 -32.50 -14.53 -6.65
N VAL A 26 -32.64 -13.57 -7.55
CA VAL A 26 -33.70 -12.57 -7.56
C VAL A 26 -34.76 -13.04 -8.55
N ILE A 27 -35.94 -13.40 -8.06
CA ILE A 27 -37.03 -13.97 -8.87
C ILE A 27 -38.15 -12.94 -8.99
N PHE A 28 -38.42 -12.52 -10.22
CA PHE A 28 -39.55 -11.69 -10.61
C PHE A 28 -40.66 -12.58 -11.13
N ARG A 29 -41.88 -12.40 -10.62
CA ARG A 29 -43.07 -13.10 -11.10
C ARG A 29 -44.06 -12.07 -11.61
N LEU A 30 -44.41 -12.13 -12.89
CA LEU A 30 -45.30 -11.14 -13.53
C LEU A 30 -44.85 -9.68 -13.28
N GLY A 31 -43.52 -9.43 -13.32
CA GLY A 31 -42.94 -8.10 -13.07
C GLY A 31 -42.88 -7.67 -11.60
N HIS A 32 -43.47 -8.42 -10.67
CA HIS A 32 -43.36 -8.14 -9.24
C HIS A 32 -42.25 -8.96 -8.59
N LEU A 33 -41.43 -8.31 -7.76
CA LEU A 33 -40.50 -9.00 -6.89
C LEU A 33 -41.31 -9.87 -5.92
N ARG A 34 -41.03 -11.18 -5.91
CA ARG A 34 -41.71 -12.12 -5.02
C ARG A 34 -41.43 -11.71 -3.56
N LYS A 35 -42.48 -11.52 -2.74
CA LYS A 35 -42.38 -11.09 -1.33
C LYS A 35 -41.29 -11.89 -0.58
N GLY A 36 -40.16 -11.24 -0.33
CA GLY A 36 -38.96 -11.82 0.24
C GLY A 36 -37.71 -11.22 -0.39
N THR A 37 -36.69 -10.96 0.42
CA THR A 37 -35.34 -10.62 -0.04
C THR A 37 -34.78 -11.70 -0.98
N ALA A 38 -33.69 -11.38 -1.69
CA ALA A 38 -32.98 -12.31 -2.55
C ALA A 38 -32.83 -13.70 -1.89
N ARG A 39 -33.24 -14.74 -2.63
CA ARG A 39 -33.30 -16.08 -2.06
C ARG A 39 -31.91 -16.71 -2.00
N GLY A 40 -31.67 -17.48 -0.94
CA GLY A 40 -30.40 -18.14 -0.68
C GLY A 40 -30.09 -19.28 -1.65
N PRO A 41 -29.03 -20.06 -1.39
CA PRO A 41 -28.72 -21.19 -2.24
C PRO A 41 -29.77 -22.30 -2.12
N GLY A 42 -29.90 -23.09 -3.17
CA GLY A 42 -30.85 -24.20 -3.22
C GLY A 42 -31.56 -24.34 -4.55
N ILE A 43 -32.56 -25.21 -4.54
CA ILE A 43 -33.32 -25.56 -5.73
C ILE A 43 -34.57 -24.69 -5.79
N TYR A 44 -34.73 -23.97 -6.89
CA TYR A 44 -35.90 -23.14 -7.15
C TYR A 44 -36.71 -23.69 -8.31
N PHE A 45 -38.02 -23.72 -8.10
CA PHE A 45 -38.98 -24.00 -9.16
C PHE A 45 -39.37 -22.69 -9.84
N VAL A 46 -38.92 -22.53 -11.09
CA VAL A 46 -39.10 -21.32 -11.91
C VAL A 46 -39.94 -21.70 -13.12
N LEU A 47 -41.06 -21.01 -13.32
CA LEU A 47 -41.93 -21.25 -14.48
C LEU A 47 -41.38 -20.51 -15.70
N PRO A 48 -40.94 -21.20 -16.77
CA PRO A 48 -40.59 -20.54 -18.02
C PRO A 48 -41.82 -19.76 -18.50
N PHE A 49 -41.63 -18.52 -18.98
CA PHE A 49 -42.66 -17.52 -19.37
C PHE A 49 -43.25 -16.61 -18.29
N ILE A 50 -43.40 -17.06 -17.04
CA ILE A 50 -44.02 -16.24 -15.98
C ILE A 50 -42.98 -15.65 -15.03
N ASP A 51 -41.95 -16.44 -14.74
CA ASP A 51 -40.90 -16.09 -13.80
C ASP A 51 -39.62 -15.70 -14.56
N HIS A 52 -39.04 -14.56 -14.21
CA HIS A 52 -37.71 -14.15 -14.62
C HIS A 52 -36.77 -14.24 -13.43
N ILE A 53 -35.66 -14.96 -13.59
CA ILE A 53 -34.64 -15.16 -12.56
C ILE A 53 -33.35 -14.46 -12.96
N ILE A 54 -32.81 -13.68 -12.05
CA ILE A 54 -31.48 -13.06 -12.17
C ILE A 54 -30.62 -13.61 -11.04
N ILE A 55 -29.52 -14.25 -11.41
CA ILE A 55 -28.55 -14.81 -10.47
C ILE A 55 -27.43 -13.79 -10.29
N VAL A 56 -27.14 -13.45 -9.04
CA VAL A 56 -26.08 -12.50 -8.69
C VAL A 56 -25.04 -13.22 -7.86
N ASP A 57 -23.78 -13.08 -8.26
CA ASP A 57 -22.64 -13.59 -7.51
C ASP A 57 -22.34 -12.64 -6.33
N MET A 58 -22.17 -13.22 -5.14
CA MET A 58 -21.91 -12.46 -3.91
C MET A 58 -20.42 -12.41 -3.55
N ARG A 59 -19.54 -13.01 -4.38
CA ARG A 59 -18.09 -13.01 -4.16
C ARG A 59 -17.49 -11.63 -4.45
N THR A 60 -16.33 -11.39 -3.84
CA THR A 60 -15.51 -10.21 -4.14
C THR A 60 -15.01 -10.29 -5.57
N ILE A 61 -15.29 -9.24 -6.33
CA ILE A 61 -14.78 -9.02 -7.67
C ILE A 61 -13.97 -7.73 -7.69
N SER A 62 -12.98 -7.70 -8.57
CA SER A 62 -12.09 -6.56 -8.74
C SER A 62 -12.22 -5.98 -10.13
N PHE A 63 -12.08 -4.66 -10.23
CA PHE A 63 -11.89 -4.01 -11.51
C PHE A 63 -10.82 -2.94 -11.45
N ASP A 64 -10.09 -2.79 -12.55
CA ASP A 64 -9.15 -1.70 -12.73
C ASP A 64 -9.88 -0.40 -13.11
N ILE A 65 -9.49 0.68 -12.46
CA ILE A 65 -9.78 2.05 -12.88
C ILE A 65 -8.75 2.41 -13.96
N PRO A 66 -9.17 2.79 -15.18
CA PRO A 66 -8.25 3.17 -16.23
C PRO A 66 -7.44 4.41 -15.83
N PRO A 67 -6.18 4.54 -16.28
CA PRO A 67 -5.33 5.68 -15.95
C PRO A 67 -6.04 7.02 -16.22
N GLN A 68 -6.08 7.88 -15.21
CA GLN A 68 -6.66 9.21 -15.28
C GLN A 68 -5.57 10.27 -15.25
N GLU A 69 -5.65 11.24 -16.16
CA GLU A 69 -4.84 12.46 -16.10
C GLU A 69 -5.51 13.45 -15.13
N ILE A 70 -4.79 13.79 -14.06
CA ILE A 70 -5.31 14.62 -12.97
C ILE A 70 -4.28 15.69 -12.62
N LEU A 71 -4.78 16.89 -12.37
CA LEU A 71 -4.00 17.98 -11.80
C LEU A 71 -4.14 17.94 -10.28
N THR A 72 -3.02 17.81 -9.58
CA THR A 72 -2.97 17.86 -8.12
C THR A 72 -3.13 19.28 -7.59
N LYS A 73 -3.30 19.44 -6.27
CA LYS A 73 -3.44 20.75 -5.62
C LYS A 73 -2.24 21.68 -5.84
N ASP A 74 -1.06 21.12 -6.01
CA ASP A 74 0.20 21.81 -6.33
C ASP A 74 0.43 22.00 -7.84
N SER A 75 -0.62 21.85 -8.65
CA SER A 75 -0.59 22.08 -10.11
C SER A 75 0.37 21.16 -10.87
N VAL A 76 0.53 19.91 -10.39
CA VAL A 76 1.31 18.88 -11.08
C VAL A 76 0.36 17.94 -11.82
N THR A 77 0.63 17.72 -13.10
CA THR A 77 -0.07 16.72 -13.91
C THR A 77 0.47 15.33 -13.60
N VAL A 78 -0.39 14.42 -13.15
CA VAL A 78 -0.04 13.02 -12.86
C VAL A 78 -1.02 12.08 -13.53
N TYR A 79 -0.54 10.89 -13.90
CA TYR A 79 -1.39 9.79 -14.33
C TYR A 79 -1.51 8.79 -13.19
N VAL A 80 -2.74 8.56 -12.72
CA VAL A 80 -3.01 7.61 -11.63
C VAL A 80 -4.00 6.56 -12.07
N ASP A 81 -3.69 5.31 -11.78
CA ASP A 81 -4.59 4.18 -11.89
C ASP A 81 -4.78 3.47 -10.53
N GLY A 82 -5.75 2.59 -10.47
CA GLY A 82 -6.10 1.91 -9.23
C GLY A 82 -7.02 0.72 -9.46
N VAL A 83 -7.29 -0.02 -8.39
CA VAL A 83 -8.14 -1.21 -8.40
C VAL A 83 -9.16 -1.07 -7.28
N VAL A 84 -10.40 -1.43 -7.56
CA VAL A 84 -11.48 -1.46 -6.56
C VAL A 84 -11.92 -2.90 -6.39
N TYR A 85 -11.94 -3.34 -5.13
CA TYR A 85 -12.48 -4.63 -4.71
C TYR A 85 -13.84 -4.38 -4.07
N TYR A 86 -14.88 -4.97 -4.63
CA TYR A 86 -16.24 -4.85 -4.13
C TYR A 86 -16.96 -6.18 -4.21
N ARG A 87 -18.03 -6.30 -3.45
CA ARG A 87 -18.96 -7.42 -3.56
C ARG A 87 -20.39 -6.92 -3.45
N VAL A 88 -21.32 -7.70 -3.97
CA VAL A 88 -22.74 -7.43 -3.77
C VAL A 88 -23.11 -7.86 -2.34
N LYS A 89 -23.64 -6.92 -1.55
CA LYS A 89 -24.18 -7.17 -0.19
C LYS A 89 -25.66 -7.51 -0.23
N ASN A 90 -26.42 -6.87 -1.13
CA ASN A 90 -27.84 -7.13 -1.32
C ASN A 90 -28.19 -7.23 -2.81
N ALA A 91 -28.36 -8.47 -3.30
CA ALA A 91 -28.71 -8.75 -4.68
C ALA A 91 -30.05 -8.12 -5.11
N THR A 92 -30.99 -7.94 -4.17
CA THR A 92 -32.29 -7.33 -4.47
C THR A 92 -32.13 -5.87 -4.87
N LEU A 93 -31.34 -5.10 -4.10
CA LEU A 93 -31.09 -3.68 -4.37
C LEU A 93 -30.21 -3.51 -5.62
N SER A 94 -29.22 -4.38 -5.79
CA SER A 94 -28.33 -4.34 -6.96
C SER A 94 -29.06 -4.53 -8.29
N VAL A 95 -30.10 -5.35 -8.31
CA VAL A 95 -30.92 -5.57 -9.52
C VAL A 95 -32.05 -4.55 -9.66
N ALA A 96 -32.62 -4.07 -8.55
CA ALA A 96 -33.79 -3.19 -8.59
C ALA A 96 -33.44 -1.70 -8.75
N ASN A 97 -32.37 -1.24 -8.12
CA ASN A 97 -32.07 0.20 -8.00
C ASN A 97 -31.18 0.71 -9.14
N VAL A 98 -30.41 -0.17 -9.80
CA VAL A 98 -29.50 0.22 -10.89
C VAL A 98 -29.61 -0.76 -12.04
N VAL A 99 -29.75 -0.24 -13.26
CA VAL A 99 -29.82 -1.06 -14.48
C VAL A 99 -28.50 -1.79 -14.73
N TYR A 100 -27.37 -1.11 -14.53
CA TYR A 100 -26.02 -1.67 -14.64
C TYR A 100 -25.15 -1.20 -13.48
N ALA A 101 -25.04 -2.01 -12.43
CA ALA A 101 -24.30 -1.65 -11.23
C ALA A 101 -22.78 -1.57 -11.49
N ASP A 102 -22.20 -2.52 -12.23
CA ASP A 102 -20.75 -2.52 -12.49
C ASP A 102 -20.24 -1.30 -13.28
N PRO A 103 -20.87 -0.89 -14.42
CA PRO A 103 -20.45 0.30 -15.15
C PRO A 103 -20.69 1.59 -14.36
N ALA A 104 -21.77 1.68 -13.58
CA ALA A 104 -22.06 2.83 -12.73
C ALA A 104 -20.99 3.00 -11.64
N THR A 105 -20.63 1.90 -10.95
CA THR A 105 -19.56 1.91 -9.94
C THR A 105 -18.20 2.25 -10.55
N ARG A 106 -17.90 1.81 -11.78
CA ARG A 106 -16.67 2.19 -12.50
C ARG A 106 -16.59 3.70 -12.77
N LEU A 107 -17.67 4.30 -13.25
CA LEU A 107 -17.73 5.75 -13.51
C LEU A 107 -17.65 6.57 -12.22
N LEU A 108 -18.31 6.08 -11.17
CA LEU A 108 -18.23 6.69 -9.84
C LEU A 108 -16.79 6.62 -9.32
N ALA A 109 -16.13 5.46 -9.40
CA ALA A 109 -14.74 5.29 -8.98
C ALA A 109 -13.78 6.25 -9.70
N GLN A 110 -13.95 6.46 -11.02
CA GLN A 110 -13.16 7.44 -11.79
C GLN A 110 -13.38 8.87 -11.29
N THR A 111 -14.64 9.24 -11.02
CA THR A 111 -15.00 10.58 -10.57
C THR A 111 -14.48 10.83 -9.15
N THR A 112 -14.63 9.86 -8.25
CA THR A 112 -14.12 9.94 -6.87
C THR A 112 -12.60 9.99 -6.84
N LEU A 113 -11.92 9.18 -7.67
CA LEU A 113 -10.45 9.24 -7.83
C LEU A 113 -10.00 10.65 -8.22
N ARG A 114 -10.64 11.24 -9.23
CA ARG A 114 -10.34 12.61 -9.68
C ARG A 114 -10.55 13.64 -8.58
N ASN A 115 -11.68 13.56 -7.86
CA ASN A 115 -12.02 14.52 -6.82
C ASN A 115 -11.07 14.44 -5.62
N VAL A 116 -10.79 13.23 -5.12
CA VAL A 116 -9.91 13.05 -3.96
C VAL A 116 -8.47 13.46 -4.31
N LEU A 117 -7.94 12.99 -5.45
CA LEU A 117 -6.56 13.32 -5.85
C LEU A 117 -6.38 14.81 -6.15
N GLY A 118 -7.40 15.49 -6.68
CA GLY A 118 -7.35 16.94 -6.91
C GLY A 118 -7.23 17.78 -5.64
N THR A 119 -7.61 17.23 -4.48
CA THR A 119 -7.47 17.92 -3.18
C THR A 119 -6.12 17.67 -2.49
N LYS A 120 -5.33 16.71 -2.98
CA LYS A 120 -4.07 16.25 -2.37
C LYS A 120 -2.87 16.81 -3.14
N ASN A 121 -1.74 16.98 -2.44
CA ASN A 121 -0.47 17.40 -3.03
C ASN A 121 0.31 16.18 -3.57
N LEU A 122 1.23 16.38 -4.50
CA LEU A 122 2.06 15.31 -5.07
C LEU A 122 2.80 14.48 -4.00
N CYS A 123 3.42 15.13 -3.02
CA CYS A 123 4.14 14.42 -1.96
C CYS A 123 3.22 13.50 -1.14
N GLN A 124 1.98 13.93 -0.89
CA GLN A 124 0.99 13.11 -0.17
C GLN A 124 0.55 11.92 -1.04
N LEU A 125 0.44 12.10 -2.36
CA LEU A 125 0.15 10.97 -3.28
C LEU A 125 1.24 9.91 -3.29
N LEU A 126 2.49 10.31 -3.06
CA LEU A 126 3.63 9.38 -3.05
C LEU A 126 3.82 8.72 -1.68
N SER A 127 3.62 9.45 -0.58
CA SER A 127 3.85 8.97 0.79
C SER A 127 2.61 8.34 1.44
N ASP A 128 1.43 8.94 1.28
CA ASP A 128 0.22 8.65 2.07
C ASP A 128 -0.84 7.89 1.26
N ARG A 129 -0.41 6.93 0.44
CA ARG A 129 -1.30 6.16 -0.46
C ARG A 129 -2.42 5.44 0.28
N GLU A 130 -2.12 4.90 1.46
CA GLU A 130 -3.10 4.18 2.28
C GLU A 130 -4.21 5.09 2.81
N GLU A 131 -3.89 6.34 3.18
CA GLU A 131 -4.88 7.30 3.65
C GLU A 131 -5.82 7.70 2.51
N ILE A 132 -5.27 7.94 1.33
CA ILE A 132 -6.04 8.30 0.13
C ILE A 132 -6.96 7.14 -0.27
N ALA A 133 -6.43 5.92 -0.29
CA ALA A 133 -7.19 4.71 -0.56
C ALA A 133 -8.36 4.52 0.42
N ARG A 134 -8.12 4.74 1.72
CA ARG A 134 -9.17 4.68 2.76
C ARG A 134 -10.23 5.75 2.57
N SER A 135 -9.82 6.99 2.27
CA SER A 135 -10.76 8.09 2.00
C SER A 135 -11.63 7.78 0.78
N MET A 136 -11.05 7.25 -0.29
CA MET A 136 -11.79 6.83 -1.48
C MET A 136 -12.75 5.68 -1.18
N GLN A 137 -12.32 4.69 -0.39
CA GLN A 137 -13.16 3.58 0.03
C GLN A 137 -14.41 4.09 0.74
N THR A 138 -14.27 4.96 1.74
CA THR A 138 -15.40 5.50 2.48
C THR A 138 -16.39 6.23 1.57
N THR A 139 -15.91 7.13 0.70
CA THR A 139 -16.79 7.87 -0.22
C THR A 139 -17.49 6.96 -1.23
N LEU A 140 -16.80 5.93 -1.74
CA LEU A 140 -17.40 4.97 -2.66
C LEU A 140 -18.43 4.08 -1.95
N ASP A 141 -18.10 3.54 -0.78
CA ASP A 141 -18.99 2.64 -0.02
C ASP A 141 -20.30 3.35 0.33
N GLU A 142 -20.24 4.59 0.84
CA GLU A 142 -21.41 5.41 1.18
C GLU A 142 -22.38 5.57 0.00
N THR A 143 -21.86 5.81 -1.21
CA THR A 143 -22.70 6.00 -2.40
C THR A 143 -23.21 4.67 -2.95
N THR A 144 -22.37 3.62 -2.91
CA THR A 144 -22.71 2.31 -3.49
C THR A 144 -23.61 1.45 -2.61
N GLU A 145 -23.78 1.80 -1.32
CA GLU A 145 -24.66 1.08 -0.41
C GLU A 145 -26.13 1.14 -0.87
N GLU A 146 -26.57 2.25 -1.46
CA GLU A 146 -27.92 2.39 -2.06
C GLU A 146 -28.14 1.42 -3.22
N TRP A 147 -27.07 1.00 -3.89
CA TRP A 147 -27.08 0.02 -4.98
C TRP A 147 -26.90 -1.41 -4.46
N GLY A 148 -26.83 -1.63 -3.15
CA GLY A 148 -26.59 -2.94 -2.55
C GLY A 148 -25.18 -3.49 -2.81
N ILE A 149 -24.24 -2.63 -3.20
CA ILE A 149 -22.81 -2.96 -3.36
C ILE A 149 -22.08 -2.52 -2.10
N GLN A 150 -21.10 -3.31 -1.68
CA GLN A 150 -20.17 -2.97 -0.61
C GLN A 150 -18.75 -2.93 -1.17
N VAL A 151 -18.05 -1.82 -0.97
CA VAL A 151 -16.65 -1.65 -1.36
C VAL A 151 -15.76 -2.11 -0.22
N GLU A 152 -15.04 -3.21 -0.44
CA GLU A 152 -14.18 -3.81 0.59
C GLU A 152 -12.83 -3.11 0.68
N ARG A 153 -12.25 -2.75 -0.46
CA ARG A 153 -10.93 -2.12 -0.52
C ARG A 153 -10.74 -1.36 -1.83
N VAL A 154 -9.99 -0.26 -1.74
CA VAL A 154 -9.45 0.46 -2.89
C VAL A 154 -7.95 0.42 -2.80
N GLU A 155 -7.26 0.18 -3.90
CA GLU A 155 -5.80 0.20 -3.99
C GLU A 155 -5.37 1.15 -5.11
N ILE A 156 -4.41 2.02 -4.81
CA ILE A 156 -3.75 2.86 -5.83
C ILE A 156 -2.61 2.02 -6.41
N LYS A 157 -2.62 1.81 -7.72
CA LYS A 157 -1.68 0.91 -8.39
C LYS A 157 -0.40 1.66 -8.75
N ASP A 158 -0.45 2.54 -9.75
CA ASP A 158 0.68 3.34 -10.20
C ASP A 158 0.35 4.84 -10.20
N VAL A 159 1.37 5.64 -9.88
CA VAL A 159 1.37 7.11 -10.03
C VAL A 159 2.53 7.46 -10.96
N LYS A 160 2.21 7.84 -12.20
CA LYS A 160 3.21 8.18 -13.22
C LYS A 160 3.28 9.71 -13.36
N LEU A 161 4.50 10.22 -13.26
CA LEU A 161 4.80 11.64 -13.49
C LEU A 161 5.35 11.84 -14.91
N PRO A 162 5.23 13.04 -15.49
CA PRO A 162 5.95 13.42 -16.69
C PRO A 162 7.46 13.19 -16.52
N VAL A 163 8.10 12.59 -17.51
CA VAL A 163 9.53 12.20 -17.46
C VAL A 163 10.44 13.39 -17.12
N GLN A 164 10.10 14.59 -17.60
CA GLN A 164 10.85 15.81 -17.32
C GLN A 164 10.83 16.16 -15.82
N LEU A 165 9.65 16.13 -15.20
CA LEU A 165 9.49 16.42 -13.77
C LEU A 165 10.13 15.33 -12.91
N GLN A 166 9.95 14.06 -13.28
CA GLN A 166 10.55 12.93 -12.56
C GLN A 166 12.08 13.06 -12.50
N ARG A 167 12.73 13.45 -13.60
CA ARG A 167 14.18 13.68 -13.63
C ARG A 167 14.61 14.86 -12.76
N ALA A 168 13.88 15.98 -12.84
CA ALA A 168 14.17 17.16 -12.02
C ALA A 168 14.04 16.87 -10.52
N MET A 169 12.96 16.19 -10.12
CA MET A 169 12.74 15.78 -8.73
C MET A 169 13.78 14.77 -8.26
N ALA A 170 14.19 13.82 -9.11
CA ALA A 170 15.24 12.86 -8.77
C ALA A 170 16.58 13.56 -8.52
N ALA A 171 16.96 14.52 -9.38
CA ALA A 171 18.18 15.30 -9.21
C ALA A 171 18.14 16.19 -7.95
N GLU A 172 17.01 16.84 -7.67
CA GLU A 172 16.82 17.63 -6.45
C GLU A 172 16.88 16.76 -5.19
N ALA A 173 16.22 15.60 -5.20
CA ALA A 173 16.22 14.66 -4.09
C ALA A 173 17.62 14.09 -3.82
N GLU A 174 18.38 13.79 -4.88
CA GLU A 174 19.77 13.32 -4.77
C GLU A 174 20.67 14.41 -4.17
N ALA A 175 20.59 15.65 -4.66
CA ALA A 175 21.34 16.78 -4.13
C ALA A 175 20.99 17.07 -2.65
N ALA A 176 19.70 17.05 -2.29
CA ALA A 176 19.24 17.23 -0.92
C ALA A 176 19.71 16.09 0.01
N ARG A 177 19.72 14.85 -0.49
CA ARG A 177 20.19 13.68 0.25
C ARG A 177 21.70 13.73 0.46
N GLU A 178 22.47 14.14 -0.54
CA GLU A 178 23.92 14.32 -0.42
C GLU A 178 24.27 15.44 0.57
N ALA A 179 23.57 16.59 0.48
CA ALA A 179 23.75 17.69 1.42
C ALA A 179 23.45 17.27 2.87
N ARG A 180 22.33 16.56 3.09
CA ARG A 180 21.99 16.01 4.42
C ARG A 180 23.03 15.01 4.91
N ALA A 181 23.52 14.13 4.04
CA ALA A 181 24.56 13.17 4.40
C ALA A 181 25.86 13.87 4.86
N LYS A 182 26.27 14.95 4.20
CA LYS A 182 27.44 15.75 4.60
C LYS A 182 27.25 16.41 5.97
N VAL A 183 26.06 16.96 6.25
CA VAL A 183 25.75 17.54 7.57
C VAL A 183 25.81 16.48 8.66
N ILE A 184 25.18 15.33 8.44
CA ILE A 184 25.19 14.21 9.39
C ILE A 184 26.62 13.70 9.63
N ALA A 185 27.44 13.61 8.59
CA ALA A 185 28.84 13.21 8.71
C ALA A 185 29.67 14.21 9.53
N ALA A 186 29.53 15.51 9.26
CA ALA A 186 30.23 16.57 10.00
C ALA A 186 29.77 16.62 11.48
N GLU A 187 28.48 16.47 11.74
CA GLU A 187 27.94 16.40 13.09
C GLU A 187 28.42 15.14 13.83
N GLY A 188 28.45 13.99 13.13
CA GLY A 188 29.05 12.75 13.63
C GLY A 188 30.53 12.91 13.99
N GLU A 189 31.31 13.57 13.15
CA GLU A 189 32.74 13.85 13.39
C GLU A 189 32.95 14.80 14.56
N MET A 190 32.12 15.84 14.70
CA MET A 190 32.17 16.75 15.85
C MET A 190 31.83 16.02 17.16
N ASN A 191 30.78 15.18 17.14
CA ASN A 191 30.37 14.39 18.31
C ASN A 191 31.45 13.37 18.70
N ALA A 192 32.03 12.68 17.72
CA ALA A 192 33.16 11.77 17.94
C ALA A 192 34.38 12.51 18.53
N SER A 193 34.71 13.69 18.00
CA SER A 193 35.81 14.51 18.48
C SER A 193 35.61 14.98 19.92
N ARG A 194 34.38 15.35 20.31
CA ARG A 194 34.05 15.67 21.71
C ARG A 194 34.24 14.47 22.63
N ALA A 195 33.70 13.31 22.25
CA ALA A 195 33.85 12.09 23.05
C ALA A 195 35.34 11.69 23.20
N LEU A 196 36.14 11.81 22.14
CA LEU A 196 37.58 11.55 22.20
C LEU A 196 38.32 12.56 23.09
N LYS A 197 37.94 13.85 23.06
CA LYS A 197 38.50 14.88 23.94
C LYS A 197 38.19 14.58 25.41
N GLU A 198 36.96 14.22 25.72
CA GLU A 198 36.56 13.81 27.09
C GLU A 198 37.35 12.59 27.55
N ALA A 199 37.44 11.55 26.72
CA ALA A 199 38.25 10.37 27.01
C ALA A 199 39.73 10.72 27.23
N ALA A 200 40.29 11.64 26.44
CA ALA A 200 41.67 12.09 26.60
C ALA A 200 41.90 12.85 27.92
N MET A 201 40.94 13.69 28.35
CA MET A 201 41.02 14.39 29.64
C MET A 201 41.00 13.40 30.80
N VAL A 202 40.10 12.40 30.78
CA VAL A 202 40.05 11.33 31.80
C VAL A 202 41.34 10.53 31.84
N ILE A 203 41.95 10.25 30.69
CA ILE A 203 43.23 9.53 30.60
C ILE A 203 44.38 10.38 31.14
N ALA A 204 44.37 11.69 30.91
CA ALA A 204 45.39 12.60 31.42
C ALA A 204 45.37 12.71 32.96
N GLU A 205 44.19 12.59 33.58
CA GLU A 205 44.05 12.56 35.04
C GLU A 205 44.69 11.32 35.69
N SER A 206 44.79 10.19 34.95
CA SER A 206 45.35 8.94 35.46
C SER A 206 46.44 8.36 34.54
N PRO A 207 47.73 8.54 34.88
CA PRO A 207 48.84 8.02 34.07
C PRO A 207 48.80 6.49 33.84
N ALA A 208 48.20 5.74 34.77
CA ALA A 208 48.02 4.29 34.65
C ALA A 208 47.04 3.90 33.51
N ALA A 209 46.11 4.77 33.14
CA ALA A 209 45.16 4.52 32.06
C ALA A 209 45.85 4.44 30.69
N LEU A 210 46.89 5.25 30.45
CA LEU A 210 47.71 5.16 29.23
C LEU A 210 48.44 3.82 29.12
N GLN A 211 49.00 3.33 30.24
CA GLN A 211 49.69 2.04 30.27
C GLN A 211 48.72 0.87 30.00
N LEU A 212 47.52 0.90 30.58
CA LEU A 212 46.50 -0.11 30.32
C LEU A 212 46.03 -0.08 28.87
N ARG A 213 45.80 1.11 28.29
CA ARG A 213 45.45 1.25 26.87
C ARG A 213 46.57 0.73 25.97
N TYR A 214 47.83 1.01 26.31
CA TYR A 214 49.00 0.50 25.59
C TYR A 214 49.04 -1.03 25.58
N LEU A 215 48.84 -1.67 26.73
CA LEU A 215 48.76 -3.12 26.84
C LEU A 215 47.58 -3.69 26.03
N GLN A 216 46.42 -3.04 26.05
CA GLN A 216 45.27 -3.44 25.23
C GLN A 216 45.59 -3.35 23.73
N THR A 217 46.20 -2.26 23.25
CA THR A 217 46.62 -2.16 21.84
C THR A 217 47.59 -3.25 21.44
N LEU A 218 48.52 -3.64 22.32
CA LEU A 218 49.42 -4.77 22.05
C LEU A 218 48.67 -6.08 21.90
N THR A 219 47.63 -6.33 22.71
CA THR A 219 46.78 -7.52 22.57
C THR A 219 45.98 -7.52 21.26
N THR A 220 45.47 -6.38 20.83
CA THR A 220 44.74 -6.26 19.56
C THR A 220 45.66 -6.48 18.34
N ILE A 221 46.86 -5.90 18.36
CA ILE A 221 47.86 -6.10 17.30
C ILE A 221 48.32 -7.57 17.25
N ALA A 222 48.52 -8.20 18.41
CA ALA A 222 48.88 -9.61 18.49
C ALA A 222 47.76 -10.53 17.95
N ALA A 223 46.49 -10.09 18.03
CA ALA A 223 45.35 -10.83 17.49
C ALA A 223 45.22 -10.74 15.96
N GLU A 224 45.62 -9.63 15.32
CA GLU A 224 45.48 -9.40 13.87
C GLU A 224 46.50 -10.12 12.97
N LYS A 225 47.43 -10.94 13.52
CA LYS A 225 48.41 -11.75 12.74
C LYS A 225 49.22 -10.97 11.67
N ASN A 226 49.58 -9.71 11.92
CA ASN A 226 50.51 -8.98 11.04
C ASN A 226 51.98 -9.23 11.44
N SER A 227 52.83 -9.58 10.48
CA SER A 227 54.22 -10.03 10.69
C SER A 227 55.23 -8.90 10.97
N THR A 228 54.78 -7.64 11.05
CA THR A 228 55.64 -6.47 11.27
C THR A 228 55.17 -5.72 12.51
N ILE A 229 55.83 -5.95 13.64
CA ILE A 229 55.56 -5.27 14.91
C ILE A 229 56.35 -3.96 14.92
N VAL A 230 55.69 -2.85 14.62
CA VAL A 230 56.30 -1.51 14.77
C VAL A 230 56.12 -1.09 16.22
N PHE A 231 57.22 -1.00 16.97
CA PHE A 231 57.23 -0.67 18.39
C PHE A 231 57.51 0.82 18.59
N PRO A 232 56.52 1.66 18.91
CA PRO A 232 56.77 3.06 19.25
C PRO A 232 57.34 3.12 20.67
N LEU A 233 58.66 3.27 20.80
CA LEU A 233 59.29 3.50 22.10
C LEU A 233 58.95 4.91 22.61
N PRO A 234 58.46 5.06 23.86
CA PRO A 234 58.31 6.37 24.49
C PRO A 234 59.65 7.11 24.49
N LEU A 235 59.65 8.36 24.04
CA LEU A 235 60.85 9.20 23.93
C LEU A 235 61.57 9.35 25.28
N ASP A 236 60.87 9.22 26.40
CA ASP A 236 61.44 9.32 27.74
C ASP A 236 62.38 8.15 28.08
N ILE A 237 62.05 6.93 27.63
CA ILE A 237 62.91 5.75 27.77
C ILE A 237 64.11 5.88 26.84
N LEU A 238 63.89 6.40 25.63
CA LEU A 238 64.96 6.65 24.67
C LEU A 238 65.97 7.68 25.20
N ARG A 239 65.50 8.77 25.84
CA ARG A 239 66.35 9.78 26.50
C ARG A 239 67.14 9.21 27.69
N SER A 240 66.52 8.32 28.47
CA SER A 240 67.18 7.62 29.58
C SER A 240 68.30 6.67 29.11
N VAL A 241 68.16 6.05 27.94
CA VAL A 241 69.14 5.09 27.39
C VAL A 241 70.24 5.78 26.58
N LEU A 242 69.93 6.89 25.89
CA LEU A 242 70.91 7.68 25.13
C LEU A 242 71.74 8.67 25.96
N GLY A 243 71.49 8.78 27.27
CA GLY A 243 72.41 9.46 28.20
C GLY A 243 72.76 10.91 27.84
N VAL A 244 71.83 11.68 27.30
CA VAL A 244 72.05 13.12 27.07
C VAL A 244 71.59 13.88 28.32
N LYS A 245 72.56 14.31 29.14
CA LYS A 245 72.38 15.42 30.08
C LYS A 245 72.25 16.70 29.25
N GLY A 246 71.11 17.37 29.38
CA GLY A 246 70.79 18.69 28.83
C GLY A 246 69.38 19.07 29.22
#